data_AF-A0A218WWE5-F1
#
_entry.id   AF-A0A218WWE5-F1
#
_cell.length_a   1.000
_cell.length_b   1.000
_cell.length_c   1.000
_cell.angle_alpha   90.00
_cell.angle_beta   90.00
_cell.angle_gamma   90.00
#
_symmetry.space_group_name_H-M   'P 1'
#
loop_
_entity.id
_entity.type
_entity.pdbx_description
1 polymer ?
#
loop_
_entity_poly.entity_id
_entity_poly.type
_entity_poly.pdbx_seq_one_letter_code
_entity_poly.pdbx_strand_id
1 'polypeptide(L)'
;MVAVFDGHNGAEASEMASKHMFKYFMLHPYFLGRELEARDFRFLNWGEDSRLQEVDRERVRTLNFYHSYHLDILKEALLRAIQDIDAKFSKEASRDDLNSGCTATVVLMADGKVLDANVGDSKVSHML
;
A
#
# COMPACT_ATOMS: atom_id res chain seq x y z
N MET A 1 5.31 3.25 9.37
CA MET A 1 4.64 1.95 9.22
C MET A 1 5.10 1.05 10.36
N VAL A 2 4.16 0.41 11.03
CA VAL A 2 4.45 -0.64 12.02
C VAL A 2 3.80 -1.91 11.49
N ALA A 3 4.52 -3.03 11.54
CA ALA A 3 4.00 -4.32 11.09
C ALA A 3 4.37 -5.41 12.10
N VAL A 4 3.42 -6.30 12.37
CA VAL A 4 3.59 -7.49 13.21
C VAL A 4 3.35 -8.70 12.33
N PHE A 5 4.27 -9.66 12.37
CA PHE A 5 4.20 -10.90 11.61
C PHE A 5 4.26 -12.07 12.59
N ASP A 6 3.19 -12.87 12.64
CA ASP A 6 3.14 -14.06 13.50
C ASP A 6 3.34 -15.31 12.65
N GLY A 7 4.47 -15.99 12.86
CA GLY A 7 4.88 -17.15 12.08
C GLY A 7 4.33 -18.45 12.64
N HIS A 8 4.01 -19.40 11.76
CA HIS A 8 3.62 -20.76 12.13
C HIS A 8 4.39 -21.79 11.29
N ASN A 9 4.60 -22.98 11.87
CA ASN A 9 5.39 -24.07 11.27
C ASN A 9 6.83 -23.68 10.86
N GLY A 10 7.37 -22.64 11.49
CA GLY A 10 8.68 -22.07 11.17
C GLY A 10 8.68 -20.55 11.29
N ALA A 11 9.87 -19.94 11.20
CA ALA A 11 10.06 -18.49 11.26
C ALA A 11 10.38 -17.87 9.89
N GLU A 12 10.55 -18.69 8.85
CA GLU A 12 11.08 -18.32 7.55
C GLU A 12 10.14 -17.31 6.85
N ALA A 13 8.83 -17.56 6.89
CA ALA A 13 7.83 -16.66 6.33
C ALA A 13 7.78 -15.29 7.04
N SER A 14 7.71 -15.28 8.38
CA SER A 14 7.65 -14.04 9.17
C SER A 14 8.98 -13.26 9.13
N GLU A 15 10.11 -13.96 9.05
CA GLU A 15 11.42 -13.34 8.86
C GLU A 15 11.56 -12.74 7.45
N MET A 16 11.06 -13.40 6.41
CA MET A 16 11.04 -12.84 5.06
C MET A 16 10.17 -11.59 5.00
N ALA A 17 8.96 -11.68 5.54
CA ALA A 17 8.00 -10.57 5.56
C ALA A 17 8.56 -9.36 6.29
N SER A 18 9.13 -9.56 7.50
CA SER A 18 9.71 -8.47 8.30
C SER A 18 10.90 -7.79 7.61
N LYS A 19 11.75 -8.56 6.89
CA LYS A 19 12.88 -8.01 6.13
C LYS A 19 12.46 -7.21 4.89
N HIS A 20 11.35 -7.56 4.24
CA HIS A 20 11.01 -7.02 2.90
C HIS A 20 9.85 -6.02 2.90
N MET A 21 8.92 -6.09 3.87
CA MET A 21 7.67 -5.31 3.86
C MET A 21 7.91 -3.82 3.64
N PHE A 22 8.74 -3.18 4.46
CA PHE A 22 8.99 -1.74 4.33
C PHE A 22 9.61 -1.38 2.98
N LYS A 23 10.55 -2.19 2.50
CA LYS A 23 11.24 -1.94 1.24
C LYS A 23 10.26 -2.04 0.06
N TYR A 24 9.47 -3.11 -0.03
CA TYR A 24 8.54 -3.31 -1.13
C TYR A 24 7.41 -2.28 -1.08
N PHE A 25 6.88 -2.03 0.12
CA PHE A 25 5.90 -0.98 0.35
C PHE A 25 6.40 0.40 -0.12
N MET A 26 7.65 0.79 0.13
CA MET A 26 8.15 2.10 -0.31
C MET A 26 8.38 2.19 -1.82
N LEU A 27 8.57 1.07 -2.52
CA LEU A 27 8.78 1.07 -3.97
C LEU A 27 7.49 1.32 -4.76
N HIS A 28 6.37 0.72 -4.33
CA HIS A 28 5.13 0.80 -5.11
C HIS A 28 4.52 2.22 -5.22
N PRO A 29 4.43 3.05 -4.17
CA PRO A 29 3.88 4.40 -4.25
C PRO A 29 4.66 5.27 -5.22
N TYR A 30 5.98 5.09 -5.29
CA TYR A 30 6.83 5.81 -6.23
C TYR A 30 6.49 5.50 -7.69
N PHE A 31 6.29 4.22 -8.04
CA PHE A 31 5.90 3.84 -9.39
C PHE A 31 4.44 4.17 -9.70
N LEU A 32 3.53 3.92 -8.77
CA LEU A 32 2.10 4.25 -8.90
C LEU A 32 1.87 5.76 -9.07
N GLY A 33 2.61 6.59 -8.36
CA GLY A 33 2.58 8.05 -8.52
C GLY A 33 2.95 8.47 -9.95
N ARG A 34 4.03 7.92 -10.50
CA ARG A 34 4.43 8.18 -11.89
C ARG A 34 3.40 7.67 -12.92
N GLU A 35 2.78 6.52 -12.67
CA GLU A 35 1.71 6.00 -13.54
C GLU A 35 0.48 6.93 -13.56
N LEU A 36 0.13 7.50 -12.40
CA LEU A 36 -0.96 8.47 -12.28
C LEU A 36 -0.63 9.81 -12.94
N GLU A 37 0.57 10.35 -12.72
CA GLU A 37 1.03 11.57 -13.43
C GLU A 37 0.96 11.40 -14.95
N ALA A 38 1.38 10.23 -15.46
CA ALA A 38 1.29 9.92 -16.89
C ALA A 38 -0.16 9.77 -17.39
N ARG A 39 -1.10 9.36 -16.53
CA ARG A 39 -2.54 9.29 -16.86
C ARG A 39 -3.16 10.68 -16.85
N ASP A 40 -2.92 11.48 -15.82
CA ASP A 40 -3.47 12.84 -15.69
C ASP A 40 -3.03 13.75 -16.83
N PHE A 41 -1.77 13.66 -17.28
CA PHE A 41 -1.29 14.40 -18.45
C PHE A 41 -2.07 14.08 -19.74
N ARG A 42 -2.58 12.85 -19.89
CA ARG A 42 -3.44 12.47 -21.03
C ARG A 42 -4.85 13.03 -20.90
N PHE A 43 -5.39 13.10 -19.68
CA PHE A 43 -6.73 13.64 -19.42
C PHE A 43 -6.79 15.16 -19.52
N LEU A 44 -5.78 15.89 -19.03
CA LEU A 44 -5.71 17.36 -19.11
C LEU A 44 -5.63 17.87 -20.56
N ASN A 45 -4.98 17.13 -21.46
CA ASN A 45 -4.96 17.47 -22.90
C ASN A 45 -6.34 17.40 -23.57
N TRP A 46 -7.37 16.87 -22.91
CA TRP A 46 -8.71 16.68 -23.49
C TRP A 46 -9.74 17.73 -23.05
N GLY A 47 -9.41 18.65 -22.13
CA GLY A 47 -10.42 19.35 -21.34
C GLY A 47 -10.26 20.87 -21.15
N GLU A 48 -9.58 21.60 -22.03
CA GLU A 48 -9.52 23.07 -21.92
C GLU A 48 -10.83 23.75 -22.36
N ASP A 49 -11.73 24.05 -21.42
CA ASP A 49 -12.55 25.28 -21.50
C ASP A 49 -13.02 25.79 -20.10
N SER A 50 -12.55 27.00 -19.75
CA SER A 50 -13.26 28.06 -18.99
C SER A 50 -13.64 27.92 -17.49
N ARG A 51 -12.94 28.69 -16.62
CA ARG A 51 -13.38 29.97 -15.94
C ARG A 51 -12.98 30.13 -14.45
N LEU A 52 -12.33 31.27 -14.19
CA LEU A 52 -11.54 31.64 -12.99
C LEU A 52 -12.33 32.26 -11.80
N GLN A 53 -13.48 31.71 -11.39
CA GLN A 53 -14.13 32.13 -10.13
C GLN A 53 -14.46 30.99 -9.14
N GLU A 54 -14.05 29.76 -9.45
CA GLU A 54 -14.31 28.56 -8.66
C GLU A 54 -13.13 28.16 -7.75
N VAL A 55 -12.16 29.06 -7.59
CA VAL A 55 -10.80 28.73 -7.14
C VAL A 55 -10.71 28.13 -5.73
N ASP A 56 -11.50 28.59 -4.75
CA ASP A 56 -11.40 28.03 -3.38
C ASP A 56 -12.19 26.72 -3.19
N ARG A 57 -13.37 26.57 -3.81
CA ARG A 57 -14.10 25.29 -3.79
C ARG A 57 -13.38 24.23 -4.62
N GLU A 58 -12.80 24.64 -5.74
CA GLU A 58 -12.01 23.77 -6.59
C GLU A 58 -10.72 23.38 -5.88
N ARG A 59 -9.97 24.31 -5.26
CA ARG A 59 -8.82 23.95 -4.42
C ARG A 59 -9.15 22.93 -3.34
N VAL A 60 -10.27 23.07 -2.62
CA VAL A 60 -10.70 22.09 -1.62
C VAL A 60 -11.07 20.74 -2.26
N ARG A 61 -11.74 20.75 -3.42
CA ARG A 61 -12.04 19.52 -4.18
C ARG A 61 -10.78 18.85 -4.71
N THR A 62 -9.88 19.62 -5.28
CA THR A 62 -8.57 19.20 -5.80
C THR A 62 -7.71 18.65 -4.67
N LEU A 63 -7.66 19.30 -3.51
CA LEU A 63 -7.00 18.77 -2.31
C LEU A 63 -7.63 17.46 -1.86
N ASN A 64 -8.95 17.38 -1.75
CA ASN A 64 -9.65 16.15 -1.37
C ASN A 64 -9.48 15.02 -2.40
N PHE A 65 -9.43 15.37 -3.68
CA PHE A 65 -9.15 14.46 -4.79
C PHE A 65 -7.72 13.94 -4.66
N TYR A 66 -6.71 14.81 -4.62
CA TYR A 66 -5.32 14.39 -4.39
C TYR A 66 -5.14 13.55 -3.12
N HIS A 67 -5.89 13.86 -2.06
CA HIS A 67 -5.87 13.09 -0.80
C HIS A 67 -6.54 11.72 -0.93
N SER A 68 -7.61 11.58 -1.72
CA SER A 68 -8.21 10.27 -2.00
C SER A 68 -7.27 9.42 -2.84
N TYR A 69 -6.63 10.00 -3.87
CA TYR A 69 -5.62 9.31 -4.66
C TYR A 69 -4.41 8.90 -3.83
N HIS A 70 -3.95 9.75 -2.90
CA HIS A 70 -2.83 9.40 -2.03
C HIS A 70 -3.15 8.16 -1.18
N LEU A 71 -4.32 8.09 -0.55
CA LEU A 71 -4.74 6.90 0.22
C LEU A 71 -4.92 5.66 -0.67
N ASP A 72 -5.44 5.82 -1.88
CA ASP A 72 -5.64 4.71 -2.81
C ASP A 72 -4.31 4.17 -3.35
N ILE A 73 -3.34 5.06 -3.62
CA ILE A 73 -1.95 4.69 -3.94
C ILE A 73 -1.34 3.90 -2.78
N LEU A 74 -1.50 4.37 -1.54
CA LEU A 74 -0.93 3.69 -0.38
C LEU A 74 -1.56 2.32 -0.11
N LYS A 75 -2.88 2.17 -0.32
CA LYS A 75 -3.57 0.87 -0.25
C LYS A 75 -3.08 -0.08 -1.32
N GLU A 76 -3.03 0.37 -2.58
CA GLU A 76 -2.55 -0.44 -3.70
C GLU A 76 -1.09 -0.83 -3.52
N ALA A 77 -0.25 0.09 -3.03
CA ALA A 77 1.13 -0.17 -2.70
C ALA A 77 1.30 -1.24 -1.63
N LEU A 78 0.48 -1.19 -0.58
CA LEU A 78 0.49 -2.18 0.49
C LEU A 78 0.05 -3.55 -0.02
N LEU A 79 -1.00 -3.61 -0.84
CA LEU A 79 -1.46 -4.84 -1.48
C LEU A 79 -0.36 -5.47 -2.35
N ARG A 80 0.28 -4.69 -3.23
CA ARG A 80 1.36 -5.18 -4.09
C ARG A 80 2.57 -5.66 -3.29
N ALA A 81 2.93 -4.93 -2.22
CA ALA A 81 4.04 -5.35 -1.36
C ALA A 81 3.79 -6.72 -0.71
N ILE A 82 2.57 -6.96 -0.24
CA ILE A 82 2.16 -8.26 0.30
C ILE A 82 2.24 -9.35 -0.77
N GLN A 83 1.69 -9.10 -1.95
CA GLN A 83 1.70 -10.06 -3.06
C GLN A 83 3.13 -10.41 -3.52
N ASP A 84 4.02 -9.41 -3.59
CA ASP A 84 5.42 -9.62 -3.97
C ASP A 84 6.19 -10.44 -2.92
N ILE A 85 5.87 -10.25 -1.63
CA ILE A 85 6.44 -11.07 -0.55
C ILE A 85 5.92 -12.49 -0.63
N ASP A 86 4.61 -12.68 -0.81
CA ASP A 86 3.99 -14.00 -0.92
C ASP A 86 4.51 -14.79 -2.12
N ALA A 87 4.64 -14.14 -3.29
CA ALA A 87 5.22 -14.74 -4.48
C ALA A 87 6.70 -15.11 -4.28
N LYS A 88 7.46 -14.26 -3.58
CA LYS A 88 8.86 -14.55 -3.24
C LYS A 88 8.96 -15.73 -2.29
N PHE A 89 8.17 -15.74 -1.22
CA PHE A 89 8.17 -16.81 -0.24
C PHE A 89 7.73 -18.14 -0.88
N SER A 90 6.65 -18.15 -1.67
CA SER A 90 6.18 -19.33 -2.39
C SER A 90 7.26 -19.96 -3.27
N LYS A 91 8.10 -19.14 -3.91
CA LYS A 91 9.23 -19.61 -4.71
C LYS A 91 10.35 -20.21 -3.87
N GLU A 92 10.68 -19.63 -2.73
CA GLU A 92 11.70 -20.16 -1.80
C GLU A 92 11.19 -21.42 -1.10
N ALA A 93 9.94 -21.41 -0.62
CA ALA A 93 9.29 -22.56 -0.01
C ALA A 93 9.22 -23.77 -0.93
N SER A 94 8.89 -23.57 -2.22
CA SER A 94 8.91 -24.66 -3.20
C SER A 94 10.32 -25.22 -3.48
N ARG A 95 11.37 -24.41 -3.33
CA ARG A 95 12.76 -24.83 -3.59
C ARG A 95 13.34 -25.60 -2.42
N ASP A 96 13.01 -25.16 -1.21
CA ASP A 96 13.61 -25.62 0.03
C ASP A 96 12.65 -26.51 0.85
N ASP A 97 11.51 -26.91 0.27
CA ASP A 97 10.45 -27.74 0.87
C ASP A 97 9.93 -27.18 2.22
N LEU A 98 9.81 -25.84 2.29
CA LEU A 98 9.31 -25.15 3.48
C LEU A 98 7.79 -25.20 3.52
N ASN A 99 7.25 -25.43 4.71
CA ASN A 99 5.81 -25.40 4.99
C ASN A 99 5.44 -24.38 6.09
N SER A 100 6.33 -23.41 6.32
CA SER A 100 6.08 -22.29 7.22
C SER A 100 5.14 -21.27 6.59
N GLY A 101 4.33 -20.58 7.37
CA GLY A 101 3.55 -19.43 6.93
C GLY A 101 3.54 -18.34 7.99
N CYS A 102 2.93 -17.19 7.68
CA CYS A 102 2.73 -16.16 8.69
C CYS A 102 1.45 -15.35 8.43
N THR A 103 0.86 -14.85 9.50
CA THR A 103 -0.11 -13.76 9.42
C THR A 103 0.61 -12.42 9.46
N ALA A 104 -0.07 -11.36 8.99
CA ALA A 104 0.47 -10.01 9.00
C ALA A 104 -0.59 -9.01 9.45
N THR A 105 -0.23 -8.16 10.40
CA THR A 105 -0.96 -6.94 10.78
C THR A 105 -0.07 -5.75 10.44
N VAL A 106 -0.52 -4.87 9.56
CA VAL A 106 0.23 -3.68 9.13
C VAL A 106 -0.58 -2.42 9.43
N VAL A 107 0.00 -1.53 10.22
CA VAL A 107 -0.54 -0.23 10.55
C VAL A 107 0.29 0.86 9.87
N LEU A 108 -0.38 1.64 9.03
CA LEU A 108 0.19 2.79 8.34
C LEU A 108 -0.52 4.06 8.83
N MET A 109 0.24 5.03 9.29
CA MET A 109 -0.28 6.37 9.57
C MET A 109 0.10 7.27 8.41
N ALA A 110 -0.90 7.82 7.72
CA ALA A 110 -0.73 8.73 6.58
C ALA A 110 -1.78 9.83 6.67
N ASP A 111 -1.36 11.08 6.52
CA ASP A 111 -2.24 12.26 6.52
C ASP A 111 -3.19 12.37 7.73
N GLY A 112 -2.71 11.98 8.92
CA GLY A 112 -3.52 11.97 10.14
C GLY A 112 -4.58 10.86 10.19
N LYS A 113 -4.60 9.95 9.22
CA LYS A 113 -5.46 8.76 9.18
C LYS A 113 -4.64 7.49 9.42
N VAL A 114 -5.28 6.52 10.05
CA VAL A 114 -4.73 5.17 10.23
C VAL A 114 -5.32 4.26 9.15
N LEU A 115 -4.44 3.65 8.37
CA LEU A 115 -4.73 2.57 7.44
C LEU A 115 -4.27 1.26 8.08
N ASP A 116 -5.16 0.29 8.09
CA ASP A 116 -4.95 -1.04 8.65
C ASP A 116 -5.12 -2.08 7.54
N ALA A 117 -4.13 -2.95 7.38
CA ALA A 117 -4.25 -4.14 6.56
C ALA A 117 -3.90 -5.37 7.38
N ASN A 118 -4.79 -6.36 7.31
CA ASN A 118 -4.63 -7.65 7.96
C ASN A 118 -4.71 -8.78 6.93
N VAL A 119 -3.75 -9.70 6.99
CA VAL A 119 -3.69 -10.89 6.14
C VAL A 119 -3.59 -12.11 7.05
N GLY A 120 -4.60 -12.99 6.99
CA GLY A 120 -4.76 -14.15 7.87
C GLY A 120 -5.70 -13.90 9.06
N ASP A 121 -5.62 -14.75 10.07
CA ASP A 121 -6.47 -14.80 11.28
C ASP A 121 -5.98 -13.91 12.43
N SER A 122 -4.92 -13.14 12.21
CA SER A 122 -4.51 -12.08 13.13
C SER A 122 -5.59 -11.01 13.27
N LYS A 123 -5.73 -10.45 14.48
CA LYS A 123 -6.73 -9.44 14.81
C LYS A 123 -6.03 -8.14 15.13
N VAL A 124 -6.45 -7.05 14.49
CA VAL A 124 -6.06 -5.70 14.91
C VAL A 124 -7.12 -5.15 15.84
N SER A 125 -6.72 -4.68 17.02
CA SER A 125 -7.59 -3.92 17.91
C SER A 125 -7.13 -2.46 17.91
N HIS A 126 -7.98 -1.58 17.39
CA HIS A 126 -7.87 -0.14 17.57
C HIS A 126 -7.92 0.20 19.06
N MET A 127 -6.95 0.98 19.55
CA MET A 127 -7.10 1.74 20.79
C MET A 127 -7.42 3.19 20.37
N LEU A 128 -8.62 3.63 20.75
CA LEU A 128 -9.16 4.99 20.51
C LEU A 128 -8.23 6.08 21.05
#